data_AF-A0A947B022-F1
#
_entry.id   AF-A0A947B022-F1
#
_cell.length_a   1.000
_cell.length_b   1.000
_cell.length_c   1.000
_cell.angle_alpha   90.00
_cell.angle_beta   90.00
_cell.angle_gamma   90.00
#
_symmetry.space_group_name_H-M   'P 1'
#
loop_
_entity.id
_entity.type
_entity.pdbx_description
1 polymer ?
#
loop_
_entity_poly.entity_id
_entity_poly.type
_entity_poly.pdbx_seq_one_letter_code
_entity_poly.pdbx_strand_id
1 'polypeptide(L)'
;MKTYQHLILLFFFSMNVPAQSNSGIQNLASEFFEWRKITQPSTGDDILRVERPDGWMPDYSPKTLEENKKKYNEFSYRLKNIPRENWSRSDSVDYLLMHSAIERVNWELNVLRSPYRNPDFYVHQTLGAVYELLIIHSPMTDSRTNNIIIRLQSIPITVEYAKQNLTEAAEPFALVALDNLSDISNRLYKMLDGLFLITESQFNDTLIAAVENAVISLEDYKKWIKDNLQSMTKSFNVGRENYVYFLRNIALMPYLPEELLLMGNTEWNRSVSFDVFERERNSGIPELPIFSSSQEQIAKEKEFEEEIRKFLVEKDIMSVPDWVNHYINKKIPPHIEPFTNMGVVDDLTSETRLDEDGVSYIPEPSPNLSYFRIATARDPRPIIIHEGVPGHYFQMVLSWANPNPIRRRFFDSGPNEGIAFYVEELLLQYGLFEDSPKTREIIYSFMRLRALRVDVDINLALGNYSIEDAGHYLAKTVPMDLATG
;
A
#
# COMPACT_ATOMS: atom_id res chain seq x y z
N MET A 1 64.15 20.59 25.01
CA MET A 1 63.25 21.25 24.04
C MET A 1 61.88 20.62 24.21
N LYS A 2 60.90 21.35 24.75
CA LYS A 2 59.60 20.82 25.16
C LYS A 2 58.70 20.63 23.93
N THR A 3 58.19 19.41 23.75
CA THR A 3 57.15 19.05 22.79
C THR A 3 55.80 19.55 23.31
N TYR A 4 55.16 20.45 22.58
CA TYR A 4 53.78 20.85 22.83
C TYR A 4 52.84 19.88 22.09
N GLN A 5 52.16 19.00 22.83
CA GLN A 5 50.96 18.34 22.35
C GLN A 5 49.80 19.33 22.47
N HIS A 6 49.19 19.69 21.35
CA HIS A 6 47.91 20.38 21.35
C HIS A 6 46.79 19.33 21.29
N LEU A 7 46.15 19.11 22.44
CA LEU A 7 44.88 18.41 22.55
C LEU A 7 43.81 19.33 21.94
N ILE A 8 43.30 19.00 20.75
CA ILE A 8 42.09 19.62 20.22
C ILE A 8 40.91 18.84 20.80
N LEU A 9 40.28 19.38 21.85
CA LEU A 9 38.95 18.94 22.28
C LEU A 9 37.93 19.47 21.26
N LEU A 10 37.47 18.60 20.36
CA LEU A 10 36.27 18.83 19.57
C LEU A 10 35.06 18.66 20.48
N PHE A 11 34.55 19.76 21.01
CA PHE A 11 33.20 19.81 21.57
C PHE A 11 32.20 19.70 20.40
N PHE A 12 31.64 18.50 20.20
CA PHE A 12 30.40 18.35 19.46
C PHE A 12 29.29 19.04 20.26
N PHE A 13 29.04 20.31 19.97
CA PHE A 13 27.76 20.91 20.29
C PHE A 13 26.72 20.25 19.39
N SER A 14 26.03 19.22 19.91
CA SER A 14 24.73 18.85 19.41
C SER A 14 23.81 20.06 19.63
N MET A 15 23.67 20.89 18.59
CA MET A 15 22.54 21.80 18.51
C MET A 15 21.29 20.95 18.36
N ASN A 16 20.77 20.44 19.48
CA ASN A 16 19.36 20.16 19.60
C ASN A 16 18.66 21.51 19.43
N VAL A 17 18.40 21.91 18.18
CA VAL A 17 17.31 22.84 17.92
C VAL A 17 16.08 22.06 18.38
N PRO A 18 15.43 22.42 19.50
CA PRO A 18 14.17 21.78 19.82
C PRO A 18 13.29 21.98 18.61
N ALA A 19 12.80 20.88 18.01
CA ALA A 19 11.78 20.95 17.00
C ALA A 19 10.62 21.69 17.64
N GLN A 20 10.52 22.99 17.37
CA GLN A 20 9.40 23.78 17.83
C GLN A 20 8.19 23.13 17.16
N SER A 21 7.34 22.53 17.98
CA SER A 21 6.10 21.91 17.56
C SER A 21 4.98 22.81 18.01
N ASN A 22 4.32 23.47 17.08
CA ASN A 22 3.16 24.28 17.37
C ASN A 22 2.10 23.39 18.05
N SER A 23 1.80 23.67 19.33
CA SER A 23 0.89 22.86 20.14
C SER A 23 -0.52 22.82 19.57
N GLY A 24 -0.95 23.87 18.86
CA GLY A 24 -2.23 23.90 18.16
C GLY A 24 -2.30 22.87 17.03
N ILE A 25 -1.24 22.75 16.23
CA ILE A 25 -1.15 21.76 15.15
C ILE A 25 -1.09 20.33 15.74
N GLN A 26 -0.26 20.14 16.78
CA GLN A 26 -0.10 18.82 17.41
C GLN A 26 -1.39 18.31 18.07
N ASN A 27 -2.13 19.18 18.77
CA ASN A 27 -3.42 18.80 19.36
C ASN A 27 -4.46 18.46 18.28
N LEU A 28 -4.54 19.27 17.22
CA LEU A 28 -5.42 18.99 16.08
C LEU A 28 -5.09 17.65 15.43
N ALA A 29 -3.80 17.38 15.22
CA ALA A 29 -3.31 16.14 14.65
C ALA A 29 -3.70 14.92 15.48
N SER A 30 -3.51 14.99 16.81
CA SER A 30 -3.90 13.90 17.71
C SER A 30 -5.39 13.58 17.57
N GLU A 31 -6.26 14.58 17.62
CA GLU A 31 -7.71 14.37 17.47
C GLU A 31 -8.07 13.84 16.07
N PHE A 32 -7.42 14.36 15.03
CA PHE A 32 -7.64 13.94 13.65
C PHE A 32 -7.25 12.47 13.45
N PHE A 33 -6.07 12.06 13.90
CA PHE A 33 -5.60 10.69 13.71
C PHE A 33 -6.36 9.68 14.57
N GLU A 34 -6.80 10.02 15.78
CA GLU A 34 -7.72 9.16 16.56
C GLU A 34 -9.06 8.98 15.84
N TRP A 35 -9.58 10.04 15.21
CA TRP A 35 -10.77 9.92 14.38
C TRP A 35 -10.52 9.08 13.11
N ARG A 36 -9.37 9.23 12.45
CA ARG A 36 -8.99 8.44 11.26
C ARG A 36 -8.74 6.98 11.58
N LYS A 37 -8.25 6.64 12.79
CA LYS A 37 -8.14 5.24 13.25
C LYS A 37 -9.46 4.48 13.12
N ILE A 38 -10.59 5.17 13.27
CA ILE A 38 -11.92 4.55 13.21
C ILE A 38 -12.59 4.75 11.84
N THR A 39 -12.29 5.85 11.14
CA THR A 39 -13.02 6.25 9.92
C THR A 39 -12.27 6.08 8.60
N GLN A 40 -10.98 5.74 8.64
CA GLN A 40 -10.26 5.42 7.41
C GLN A 40 -10.85 4.18 6.77
N PRO A 41 -11.12 4.18 5.46
CA PRO A 41 -11.57 2.97 4.79
C PRO A 41 -10.50 1.89 4.77
N SER A 42 -10.94 0.63 4.85
CA SER A 42 -10.09 -0.50 4.50
C SER A 42 -9.81 -0.49 3.00
N THR A 43 -8.59 -0.82 2.61
CA THR A 43 -8.12 -0.84 1.22
C THR A 43 -7.20 -2.04 1.00
N GLY A 44 -6.95 -2.41 -0.26
CA GLY A 44 -5.97 -3.45 -0.60
C GLY A 44 -4.50 -3.02 -0.47
N ASP A 45 -4.25 -1.73 -0.33
CA ASP A 45 -2.93 -1.14 -0.06
C ASP A 45 -2.42 -1.54 1.34
N ASP A 46 -1.17 -1.99 1.42
CA ASP A 46 -0.51 -2.46 2.63
C ASP A 46 0.18 -1.33 3.42
N ILE A 47 0.67 -0.29 2.74
CA ILE A 47 1.38 0.83 3.37
C ILE A 47 0.40 1.70 4.19
N LEU A 48 -0.86 1.77 3.75
CA LEU A 48 -1.93 2.55 4.39
C LEU A 48 -2.66 1.84 5.54
N ARG A 49 -2.29 0.61 5.91
CA ARG A 49 -3.03 -0.15 6.92
C ARG A 49 -3.00 0.53 8.28
N VAL A 50 -4.16 0.50 8.93
CA VAL A 50 -4.39 1.19 10.21
C VAL A 50 -4.73 0.16 11.27
N GLU A 51 -3.98 0.18 12.38
CA GLU A 51 -4.37 -0.55 13.58
C GLU A 51 -5.70 0.00 14.12
N ARG A 52 -6.69 -0.88 14.23
CA ARG A 52 -8.03 -0.56 14.74
C ARG A 52 -8.16 -0.95 16.21
N PRO A 53 -8.95 -0.23 17.01
CA PRO A 53 -9.23 -0.63 18.38
C PRO A 53 -10.02 -1.94 18.43
N ASP A 54 -9.90 -2.67 19.54
CA ASP A 54 -10.69 -3.88 19.79
C ASP A 54 -12.19 -3.58 19.72
N GLY A 55 -12.93 -4.47 19.04
CA GLY A 55 -14.37 -4.33 18.82
C GLY A 55 -14.75 -3.35 17.71
N TRP A 56 -13.79 -2.80 16.97
CA TRP A 56 -14.07 -1.95 15.82
C TRP A 56 -14.81 -2.73 14.72
N MET A 57 -15.81 -2.07 14.14
CA MET A 57 -16.48 -2.51 12.92
C MET A 57 -16.57 -1.36 11.92
N PRO A 58 -16.51 -1.64 10.62
CA PRO A 58 -16.82 -0.66 9.58
C PRO A 58 -18.23 -0.07 9.77
N ASP A 59 -18.35 1.25 9.79
CA ASP A 59 -19.65 1.94 9.81
C ASP A 59 -19.73 2.98 8.69
N TYR A 60 -20.54 2.64 7.69
CA TYR A 60 -20.86 3.49 6.55
C TYR A 60 -22.36 3.75 6.45
N SER A 61 -23.05 3.79 7.58
CA SER A 61 -24.46 4.20 7.60
C SER A 61 -24.61 5.61 6.98
N PRO A 62 -25.76 5.93 6.37
CA PRO A 62 -26.00 7.28 5.83
C PRO A 62 -25.74 8.39 6.87
N LYS A 63 -26.07 8.12 8.14
CA LYS A 63 -25.83 9.03 9.26
C LYS A 63 -24.33 9.25 9.48
N THR A 64 -23.55 8.18 9.56
CA THR A 64 -22.10 8.24 9.81
C THR A 64 -21.36 8.94 8.65
N LEU A 65 -21.79 8.74 7.40
CA LEU A 65 -21.24 9.48 6.25
C LEU A 65 -21.46 11.00 6.36
N GLU A 66 -22.66 11.42 6.78
CA GLU A 66 -22.98 12.83 7.01
C GLU A 66 -22.19 13.42 8.20
N GLU A 67 -22.02 12.66 9.27
CA GLU A 67 -21.20 13.05 10.42
C GLU A 67 -19.73 13.20 10.04
N ASN A 68 -19.19 12.28 9.22
CA ASN A 68 -17.82 12.35 8.74
C ASN A 68 -17.57 13.58 7.85
N LYS A 69 -18.53 13.95 6.99
CA LYS A 69 -18.45 15.20 6.20
C LYS A 69 -18.43 16.44 7.09
N LYS A 70 -19.25 16.48 8.15
CA LYS A 70 -19.23 17.58 9.13
C LYS A 70 -17.90 17.65 9.87
N LYS A 71 -17.37 16.50 10.29
CA LYS A 71 -16.11 16.41 11.02
C LYS A 71 -14.92 16.83 10.15
N TYR A 72 -14.89 16.45 8.88
CA TYR A 72 -13.94 16.97 7.89
C TYR A 72 -13.95 18.51 7.84
N ASN A 73 -15.14 19.13 7.69
CA ASN A 73 -15.27 20.58 7.63
C ASN A 73 -14.75 21.26 8.91
N GLU A 74 -15.01 20.67 10.08
CA GLU A 74 -14.48 21.14 11.36
C GLU A 74 -12.94 21.11 11.38
N PHE A 75 -12.33 19.99 11.01
CA PHE A 75 -10.87 19.86 10.97
C PHE A 75 -10.23 20.82 9.96
N SER A 76 -10.79 20.94 8.75
CA SER A 76 -10.30 21.87 7.72
C SER A 76 -10.38 23.33 8.21
N TYR A 77 -11.50 23.71 8.85
CA TYR A 77 -11.66 25.04 9.43
C TYR A 77 -10.65 25.30 10.55
N ARG A 78 -10.49 24.36 11.49
CA ARG A 78 -9.55 24.50 12.61
C ARG A 78 -8.12 24.63 12.12
N LEU A 79 -7.68 23.79 11.17
CA LEU A 79 -6.32 23.86 10.59
C LEU A 79 -6.07 25.23 9.95
N LYS A 80 -7.01 25.72 9.13
CA LYS A 80 -6.88 27.02 8.43
C LYS A 80 -6.74 28.21 9.38
N ASN A 81 -7.35 28.14 10.56
CA ASN A 81 -7.37 29.21 11.55
C ASN A 81 -6.27 29.10 12.63
N ILE A 82 -5.32 28.16 12.51
CA ILE A 82 -4.16 28.12 13.40
C ILE A 82 -3.29 29.37 13.12
N PRO A 83 -3.00 30.22 14.14
CA PRO A 83 -2.14 31.38 13.97
C PRO A 83 -0.74 30.98 13.50
N ARG A 84 -0.21 31.72 12.51
CA ARG A 84 1.03 31.38 11.79
C ARG A 84 2.23 32.25 12.17
N GLU A 85 2.07 33.09 13.18
CA GLU A 85 3.13 33.97 13.66
C GLU A 85 4.29 33.14 14.22
N ASN A 86 5.51 33.46 13.81
CA ASN A 86 6.75 32.82 14.26
C ASN A 86 6.84 31.32 13.98
N TRP A 87 6.14 30.79 12.96
CA TRP A 87 6.33 29.41 12.53
C TRP A 87 7.77 29.16 12.10
N SER A 88 8.33 28.06 12.62
CA SER A 88 9.55 27.48 12.10
C SER A 88 9.28 26.80 10.75
N ARG A 89 10.35 26.40 10.03
CA ARG A 89 10.19 25.51 8.88
C ARG A 89 9.52 24.18 9.26
N SER A 90 9.81 23.69 10.46
CA SER A 90 9.23 22.44 10.98
C SER A 90 7.71 22.57 11.13
N ASP A 91 7.24 23.70 11.67
CA ASP A 91 5.79 23.97 11.79
C ASP A 91 5.11 24.07 10.43
N SER A 92 5.75 24.72 9.46
CA SER A 92 5.24 24.81 8.08
C SER A 92 5.15 23.43 7.40
N VAL A 93 6.13 22.55 7.62
CA VAL A 93 6.07 21.17 7.12
C VAL A 93 4.90 20.44 7.77
N ASP A 94 4.83 20.45 9.10
CA ASP A 94 3.77 19.75 9.83
C ASP A 94 2.36 20.25 9.45
N TYR A 95 2.20 21.56 9.19
CA TYR A 95 0.96 22.12 8.65
C TYR A 95 0.62 21.55 7.27
N LEU A 96 1.59 21.46 6.34
CA LEU A 96 1.36 20.92 5.00
C LEU A 96 1.00 19.43 5.03
N LEU A 97 1.64 18.65 5.91
CA LEU A 97 1.31 17.23 6.10
C LEU A 97 -0.12 17.08 6.65
N MET A 98 -0.50 17.91 7.63
CA MET A 98 -1.87 17.93 8.15
C MET A 98 -2.89 18.39 7.11
N HIS A 99 -2.53 19.37 6.27
CA HIS A 99 -3.36 19.80 5.16
C HIS A 99 -3.61 18.66 4.18
N SER A 100 -2.55 17.97 3.74
CA SER A 100 -2.66 16.81 2.86
C SER A 100 -3.55 15.71 3.46
N ALA A 101 -3.34 15.36 4.73
CA ALA A 101 -4.13 14.34 5.40
C ALA A 101 -5.63 14.71 5.51
N ILE A 102 -5.96 15.97 5.82
CA ILE A 102 -7.34 16.45 5.91
C ILE A 102 -7.99 16.54 4.53
N GLU A 103 -7.30 17.05 3.51
CA GLU A 103 -7.84 17.16 2.15
C GLU A 103 -7.96 15.78 1.47
N ARG A 104 -7.23 14.76 1.92
CA ARG A 104 -7.47 13.36 1.52
C ARG A 104 -8.85 12.85 1.95
N VAL A 105 -9.36 13.29 3.09
CA VAL A 105 -10.75 12.99 3.50
C VAL A 105 -11.76 13.66 2.56
N ASN A 106 -11.49 14.89 2.12
CA ASN A 106 -12.32 15.55 1.11
C ASN A 106 -12.32 14.76 -0.21
N TRP A 107 -11.13 14.28 -0.61
CA TRP A 107 -10.99 13.44 -1.79
C TRP A 107 -11.83 12.17 -1.71
N GLU A 108 -11.74 11.44 -0.60
CA GLU A 108 -12.52 10.22 -0.36
C GLU A 108 -14.03 10.47 -0.37
N LEU A 109 -14.51 11.45 0.41
CA LEU A 109 -15.95 11.63 0.67
C LEU A 109 -16.67 12.47 -0.38
N ASN A 110 -16.01 13.48 -0.95
CA ASN A 110 -16.66 14.51 -1.77
C ASN A 110 -16.21 14.50 -3.23
N VAL A 111 -14.99 14.04 -3.54
CA VAL A 111 -14.48 13.99 -4.92
C VAL A 111 -14.67 12.62 -5.54
N LEU A 112 -14.05 11.57 -4.97
CA LEU A 112 -14.27 10.18 -5.38
C LEU A 112 -15.69 9.73 -5.06
N ARG A 113 -16.23 10.18 -3.92
CA ARG A 113 -17.56 9.79 -3.42
C ARG A 113 -17.71 8.27 -3.40
N SER A 114 -16.65 7.55 -3.02
CA SER A 114 -16.58 6.08 -3.10
C SER A 114 -17.76 5.36 -2.45
N PRO A 115 -18.29 5.78 -1.27
CA PRO A 115 -19.49 5.16 -0.69
C PRO A 115 -20.74 5.27 -1.58
N TYR A 116 -20.79 6.22 -2.50
CA TYR A 116 -21.94 6.46 -3.38
C TYR A 116 -21.74 5.90 -4.80
N ARG A 117 -20.47 5.79 -5.24
CA ARG A 117 -20.10 5.47 -6.62
C ARG A 117 -19.47 4.10 -6.82
N ASN A 118 -18.84 3.54 -5.81
CA ASN A 118 -17.95 2.38 -5.98
C ASN A 118 -18.53 1.16 -5.24
N PRO A 119 -19.15 0.18 -5.93
CA PRO A 119 -19.60 -1.04 -5.28
C PRO A 119 -18.48 -1.87 -4.64
N ASP A 120 -17.26 -1.83 -5.19
CA ASP A 120 -16.08 -2.54 -4.67
C ASP A 120 -15.55 -1.94 -3.37
N PHE A 121 -15.83 -0.65 -3.12
CA PHE A 121 -15.60 -0.02 -1.81
C PHE A 121 -16.17 -0.88 -0.68
N TYR A 122 -17.42 -1.35 -0.83
CA TYR A 122 -18.09 -2.18 0.17
C TYR A 122 -17.57 -3.61 0.23
N VAL A 123 -16.93 -4.11 -0.83
CA VAL A 123 -16.20 -5.38 -0.77
C VAL A 123 -14.96 -5.22 0.13
N HIS A 124 -14.22 -4.12 -0.01
CA HIS A 124 -13.12 -3.82 0.91
C HIS A 124 -13.59 -3.50 2.33
N GLN A 125 -14.73 -2.82 2.52
CA GLN A 125 -15.28 -2.56 3.86
C GLN A 125 -15.90 -3.80 4.51
N THR A 126 -15.93 -4.94 3.82
CA THR A 126 -16.36 -6.23 4.37
C THR A 126 -15.17 -7.19 4.42
N LEU A 127 -14.81 -7.78 3.28
CA LEU A 127 -13.74 -8.76 3.15
C LEU A 127 -12.37 -8.15 3.38
N GLY A 128 -12.11 -6.95 2.86
CA GLY A 128 -10.84 -6.23 3.09
C GLY A 128 -10.61 -5.96 4.58
N ALA A 129 -11.66 -5.55 5.30
CA ALA A 129 -11.59 -5.36 6.75
C ALA A 129 -11.26 -6.69 7.47
N VAL A 130 -11.81 -7.84 7.05
CA VAL A 130 -11.40 -9.13 7.63
C VAL A 130 -9.95 -9.47 7.27
N TYR A 131 -9.57 -9.25 6.02
CA TYR A 131 -8.25 -9.56 5.47
C TYR A 131 -7.09 -8.88 6.20
N GLU A 132 -7.26 -7.61 6.60
CA GLU A 132 -6.29 -6.87 7.42
C GLU A 132 -5.87 -7.62 8.70
N LEU A 133 -6.77 -8.42 9.31
CA LEU A 133 -6.45 -9.21 10.50
C LEU A 133 -5.92 -10.60 10.18
N LEU A 134 -6.28 -11.17 9.02
CA LEU A 134 -5.81 -12.48 8.59
C LEU A 134 -4.31 -12.45 8.27
N ILE A 135 -3.82 -11.34 7.74
CA ILE A 135 -2.47 -11.25 7.21
C ILE A 135 -1.39 -10.98 8.27
N ILE A 136 -1.81 -10.62 9.50
CA ILE A 136 -0.87 -10.34 10.59
C ILE A 136 -0.09 -11.62 10.92
N HIS A 137 1.22 -11.59 10.73
CA HIS A 137 2.06 -12.78 10.79
C HIS A 137 2.32 -13.29 12.21
N SER A 138 2.11 -12.45 13.22
CA SER A 138 2.18 -12.83 14.63
C SER A 138 1.16 -13.93 14.99
N PRO A 139 1.42 -14.76 16.02
CA PRO A 139 0.53 -15.85 16.40
C PRO A 139 -0.91 -15.39 16.63
N MET A 140 -1.87 -16.24 16.27
CA MET A 140 -3.29 -15.96 16.48
C MET A 140 -3.62 -15.93 17.96
N THR A 141 -4.27 -14.85 18.40
CA THR A 141 -4.73 -14.65 19.77
C THR A 141 -6.24 -14.72 19.83
N ASP A 142 -6.78 -14.96 21.04
CA ASP A 142 -8.22 -14.88 21.30
C ASP A 142 -8.79 -13.50 20.97
N SER A 143 -8.04 -12.41 21.28
CA SER A 143 -8.48 -11.06 20.93
C SER A 143 -8.56 -10.86 19.41
N ARG A 144 -7.55 -11.29 18.65
CA ARG A 144 -7.58 -11.21 17.18
C ARG A 144 -8.69 -12.05 16.59
N THR A 145 -8.91 -13.25 17.11
CA THR A 145 -10.01 -14.14 16.68
C THR A 145 -11.38 -13.49 16.93
N ASN A 146 -11.59 -12.89 18.11
CA ASN A 146 -12.80 -12.13 18.41
C ASN A 146 -13.01 -10.94 17.45
N ASN A 147 -11.94 -10.19 17.13
CA ASN A 147 -12.03 -9.08 16.19
C ASN A 147 -12.34 -9.56 14.75
N ILE A 148 -11.81 -10.71 14.31
CA ILE A 148 -12.19 -11.33 13.04
C ILE A 148 -13.69 -11.67 13.03
N ILE A 149 -14.19 -12.30 14.11
CA ILE A 149 -15.62 -12.62 14.27
C ILE A 149 -16.47 -11.35 14.19
N ILE A 150 -16.10 -10.29 14.89
CA ILE A 150 -16.84 -9.01 14.90
C ILE A 150 -16.91 -8.41 13.49
N ARG A 151 -15.80 -8.41 12.75
CA ARG A 151 -15.77 -7.92 11.36
C ARG A 151 -16.64 -8.78 10.46
N LEU A 152 -16.59 -10.11 10.57
CA LEU A 152 -17.48 -11.02 9.82
C LEU A 152 -18.96 -10.77 10.14
N GLN A 153 -19.31 -10.61 11.42
CA GLN A 153 -20.68 -10.32 11.86
C GLN A 153 -21.19 -8.96 11.40
N SER A 154 -20.31 -8.02 11.07
CA SER A 154 -20.67 -6.70 10.52
C SER A 154 -20.99 -6.71 9.02
N ILE A 155 -20.68 -7.80 8.30
CA ILE A 155 -20.86 -7.90 6.85
C ILE A 155 -22.33 -7.68 6.41
N PRO A 156 -23.34 -8.31 7.04
CA PRO A 156 -24.74 -8.12 6.64
C PRO A 156 -25.17 -6.66 6.68
N ILE A 157 -24.91 -5.96 7.79
CA ILE A 157 -25.30 -4.55 7.94
C ILE A 157 -24.51 -3.63 7.00
N THR A 158 -23.24 -3.94 6.74
CA THR A 158 -22.41 -3.19 5.78
C THR A 158 -22.96 -3.31 4.35
N VAL A 159 -23.42 -4.51 3.95
CA VAL A 159 -24.10 -4.74 2.67
C VAL A 159 -25.44 -3.99 2.58
N GLU A 160 -26.21 -3.92 3.67
CA GLU A 160 -27.44 -3.12 3.70
C GLU A 160 -27.14 -1.64 3.45
N TYR A 161 -26.09 -1.10 4.09
CA TYR A 161 -25.65 0.28 3.83
C TYR A 161 -25.15 0.47 2.40
N ALA A 162 -24.48 -0.51 1.81
CA ALA A 162 -24.07 -0.47 0.41
C ALA A 162 -25.26 -0.19 -0.51
N LYS A 163 -26.33 -0.98 -0.37
CA LYS A 163 -27.55 -0.85 -1.19
C LYS A 163 -28.28 0.47 -0.99
N GLN A 164 -28.15 1.09 0.19
CA GLN A 164 -28.74 2.41 0.48
C GLN A 164 -27.90 3.55 -0.11
N ASN A 165 -26.58 3.45 -0.01
CA ASN A 165 -25.68 4.56 -0.35
C ASN A 165 -25.31 4.61 -1.83
N LEU A 166 -25.31 3.48 -2.56
CA LEU A 166 -24.91 3.37 -3.97
C LEU A 166 -25.94 3.99 -4.93
N THR A 167 -26.17 5.30 -4.82
CA THR A 167 -27.13 6.07 -5.61
C THR A 167 -26.60 6.48 -6.98
N GLU A 168 -25.28 6.42 -7.18
CA GLU A 168 -24.59 6.84 -8.41
C GLU A 168 -23.47 5.85 -8.78
N ALA A 169 -23.73 4.56 -8.55
CA ALA A 169 -22.79 3.48 -8.79
C ALA A 169 -22.27 3.48 -10.24
N ALA A 170 -20.97 3.28 -10.39
CA ALA A 170 -20.30 3.19 -11.68
C ALA A 170 -20.08 1.73 -12.09
N GLU A 171 -20.44 1.42 -13.33
CA GLU A 171 -20.35 0.07 -13.93
C GLU A 171 -18.93 -0.51 -13.83
N PRO A 172 -17.83 0.24 -14.13
CA PRO A 172 -16.49 -0.34 -14.02
C PRO A 172 -16.13 -0.84 -12.62
N PHE A 173 -16.48 -0.08 -11.58
CA PHE A 173 -16.25 -0.48 -10.20
C PHE A 173 -17.15 -1.65 -9.78
N ALA A 174 -18.36 -1.73 -10.35
CA ALA A 174 -19.24 -2.87 -10.15
C ALA A 174 -18.66 -4.15 -10.74
N LEU A 175 -18.00 -4.08 -11.90
CA LEU A 175 -17.34 -5.23 -12.52
C LEU A 175 -16.18 -5.74 -11.66
N VAL A 176 -15.36 -4.84 -11.09
CA VAL A 176 -14.31 -5.21 -10.13
C VAL A 176 -14.91 -5.88 -8.90
N ALA A 177 -15.98 -5.30 -8.32
CA ALA A 177 -16.67 -5.90 -7.19
C ALA A 177 -17.19 -7.33 -7.50
N LEU A 178 -17.73 -7.55 -8.70
CA LEU A 178 -18.22 -8.86 -9.13
C LEU A 178 -17.10 -9.88 -9.28
N ASP A 179 -15.93 -9.47 -9.75
CA ASP A 179 -14.74 -10.33 -9.82
C ASP A 179 -14.23 -10.68 -8.42
N ASN A 180 -14.13 -9.67 -7.53
CA ASN A 180 -13.76 -9.87 -6.13
C ASN A 180 -14.75 -10.74 -5.35
N LEU A 181 -16.03 -10.76 -5.75
CA LEU A 181 -17.10 -11.63 -5.20
C LEU A 181 -17.25 -12.95 -5.97
N SER A 182 -16.37 -13.24 -6.93
CA SER A 182 -16.36 -14.53 -7.63
C SER A 182 -16.04 -15.65 -6.63
N ASP A 183 -16.81 -16.74 -6.74
CA ASP A 183 -16.74 -17.93 -5.86
C ASP A 183 -16.68 -17.61 -4.35
N ILE A 184 -17.33 -16.53 -3.91
CA ILE A 184 -17.15 -15.99 -2.55
C ILE A 184 -17.57 -16.96 -1.45
N SER A 185 -18.64 -17.74 -1.67
CA SER A 185 -19.09 -18.78 -0.75
C SER A 185 -17.97 -19.80 -0.44
N ASN A 186 -17.39 -20.39 -1.48
CA ASN A 186 -16.31 -21.37 -1.33
C ASN A 186 -15.05 -20.76 -0.68
N ARG A 187 -14.69 -19.54 -1.07
CA ARG A 187 -13.52 -18.84 -0.50
C ARG A 187 -13.67 -18.57 0.98
N LEU A 188 -14.86 -18.17 1.43
CA LEU A 188 -15.16 -17.98 2.85
C LEU A 188 -15.11 -19.29 3.65
N TYR A 189 -15.62 -20.40 3.11
CA TYR A 189 -15.51 -21.71 3.78
C TYR A 189 -14.06 -22.21 3.84
N LYS A 190 -13.26 -22.00 2.80
CA LYS A 190 -11.82 -22.32 2.85
C LYS A 190 -11.06 -21.49 3.89
N MET A 191 -11.39 -20.20 4.00
CA MET A 191 -10.83 -19.34 5.04
C MET A 191 -11.22 -19.86 6.43
N LEU A 192 -12.47 -20.27 6.62
CA LEU A 192 -12.94 -20.88 7.86
C LEU A 192 -12.16 -22.16 8.20
N ASP A 193 -11.98 -23.06 7.24
CA ASP A 193 -11.17 -24.27 7.41
C ASP A 193 -9.73 -23.94 7.82
N GLY A 194 -9.13 -22.93 7.19
CA GLY A 194 -7.81 -22.43 7.56
C GLY A 194 -7.75 -21.82 8.97
N LEU A 195 -8.81 -21.12 9.40
CA LEU A 195 -8.91 -20.54 10.73
C LEU A 195 -9.02 -21.61 11.82
N PHE A 196 -9.69 -22.74 11.58
CA PHE A 196 -9.75 -23.85 12.54
C PHE A 196 -8.38 -24.45 12.86
N LEU A 197 -7.38 -24.27 11.99
CA LEU A 197 -6.01 -24.75 12.23
C LEU A 197 -5.22 -23.86 13.20
N ILE A 198 -5.67 -22.63 13.43
CA ILE A 198 -4.91 -21.61 14.17
C ILE A 198 -5.72 -20.90 15.25
N THR A 199 -6.98 -21.27 15.47
CA THR A 199 -7.86 -20.68 16.49
C THR A 199 -8.29 -21.74 17.51
N GLU A 200 -8.62 -21.29 18.72
CA GLU A 200 -9.12 -22.18 19.77
C GLU A 200 -10.53 -22.66 19.46
N SER A 201 -10.80 -23.94 19.74
CA SER A 201 -12.08 -24.60 19.40
C SER A 201 -13.33 -23.94 20.01
N GLN A 202 -13.18 -23.15 21.08
CA GLN A 202 -14.27 -22.38 21.69
C GLN A 202 -14.90 -21.36 20.73
N PHE A 203 -14.17 -20.94 19.69
CA PHE A 203 -14.65 -19.98 18.69
C PHE A 203 -15.39 -20.64 17.51
N ASN A 204 -15.32 -21.97 17.37
CA ASN A 204 -15.77 -22.66 16.16
C ASN A 204 -17.22 -22.37 15.80
N ASP A 205 -18.16 -22.53 16.75
CA ASP A 205 -19.58 -22.32 16.49
C ASP A 205 -19.88 -20.86 16.08
N THR A 206 -19.17 -19.91 16.68
CA THR A 206 -19.34 -18.48 16.38
C THR A 206 -18.75 -18.12 15.03
N LEU A 207 -17.59 -18.68 14.68
CA LEU A 207 -16.98 -18.52 13.36
C LEU A 207 -17.85 -19.10 12.26
N ILE A 208 -18.39 -20.32 12.45
CA ILE A 208 -19.32 -20.97 11.51
C ILE A 208 -20.52 -20.04 11.25
N ALA A 209 -21.20 -19.62 12.32
CA ALA A 209 -22.38 -18.76 12.19
C ALA A 209 -22.06 -17.40 11.55
N ALA A 210 -20.91 -16.79 11.86
CA ALA A 210 -20.50 -15.52 11.26
C ALA A 210 -20.21 -15.68 9.76
N VAL A 211 -19.51 -16.76 9.37
CA VAL A 211 -19.20 -17.06 7.96
C VAL A 211 -20.46 -17.38 7.17
N GLU A 212 -21.38 -18.20 7.69
CA GLU A 212 -22.64 -18.53 7.01
C GLU A 212 -23.47 -17.26 6.71
N ASN A 213 -23.59 -16.35 7.68
CA ASN A 213 -24.29 -15.08 7.49
C ASN A 213 -23.58 -14.15 6.49
N ALA A 214 -22.24 -14.13 6.51
CA ALA A 214 -21.44 -13.38 5.55
C ALA A 214 -21.61 -13.92 4.12
N VAL A 215 -21.61 -15.24 3.93
CA VAL A 215 -21.86 -15.91 2.64
C VAL A 215 -23.21 -15.48 2.07
N ILE A 216 -24.28 -15.59 2.88
CA ILE A 216 -25.64 -15.21 2.45
C ILE A 216 -25.67 -13.75 2.01
N SER A 217 -25.09 -12.85 2.80
CA SER A 217 -25.12 -11.40 2.55
C SER A 217 -24.30 -10.99 1.33
N LEU A 218 -23.12 -11.58 1.12
CA LEU A 218 -22.25 -11.25 -0.01
C LEU A 218 -22.75 -11.84 -1.33
N GLU A 219 -23.36 -13.03 -1.32
CA GLU A 219 -24.03 -13.57 -2.53
C GLU A 219 -25.27 -12.73 -2.89
N ASP A 220 -26.02 -12.27 -1.90
CA ASP A 220 -27.13 -11.34 -2.11
C ASP A 220 -26.64 -9.96 -2.62
N TYR A 221 -25.52 -9.45 -2.12
CA TYR A 221 -24.91 -8.24 -2.65
C TYR A 221 -24.44 -8.40 -4.10
N LYS A 222 -23.74 -9.50 -4.41
CA LYS A 222 -23.34 -9.85 -5.78
C LYS A 222 -24.53 -9.93 -6.72
N LYS A 223 -25.64 -10.55 -6.30
CA LYS A 223 -26.88 -10.59 -7.06
C LYS A 223 -27.43 -9.18 -7.28
N TRP A 224 -27.50 -8.36 -6.23
CA TRP A 224 -27.97 -6.99 -6.32
C TRP A 224 -27.14 -6.15 -7.31
N ILE A 225 -25.81 -6.29 -7.31
CA ILE A 225 -24.93 -5.61 -8.28
C ILE A 225 -25.29 -6.05 -9.71
N LYS A 226 -25.42 -7.35 -9.97
CA LYS A 226 -25.78 -7.88 -11.30
C LYS A 226 -27.12 -7.35 -11.79
N ASP A 227 -28.13 -7.34 -10.92
CA ASP A 227 -29.49 -6.90 -11.26
C ASP A 227 -29.55 -5.40 -11.59
N ASN A 228 -28.64 -4.59 -11.02
CA ASN A 228 -28.58 -3.14 -11.23
C ASN A 228 -27.50 -2.70 -12.22
N LEU A 229 -26.66 -3.61 -12.74
CA LEU A 229 -25.48 -3.25 -13.53
C LEU A 229 -25.81 -2.37 -14.74
N GLN A 230 -26.91 -2.65 -15.44
CA GLN A 230 -27.32 -1.90 -16.64
C GLN A 230 -27.77 -0.46 -16.36
N SER A 231 -28.15 -0.13 -15.13
CA SER A 231 -28.55 1.24 -14.74
C SER A 231 -27.39 2.09 -14.22
N MET A 232 -26.21 1.47 -14.01
CA MET A 232 -25.03 2.15 -13.49
C MET A 232 -24.37 3.05 -14.53
N THR A 233 -23.72 4.11 -14.07
CA THR A 233 -23.02 5.03 -14.98
C THR A 233 -21.71 4.41 -15.48
N LYS A 234 -21.36 4.69 -16.74
CA LYS A 234 -20.04 4.33 -17.27
C LYS A 234 -18.94 5.33 -16.92
N SER A 235 -19.30 6.46 -16.31
CA SER A 235 -18.32 7.47 -15.88
C SER A 235 -17.57 7.01 -14.63
N PHE A 236 -16.26 6.82 -14.77
CA PHE A 236 -15.35 6.43 -13.68
C PHE A 236 -14.21 7.43 -13.45
N ASN A 237 -13.90 8.27 -14.43
CA ASN A 237 -12.79 9.21 -14.35
C ASN A 237 -13.07 10.38 -13.38
N VAL A 238 -12.00 10.94 -12.82
CA VAL A 238 -12.07 12.08 -11.89
C VAL A 238 -12.04 13.43 -12.62
N GLY A 239 -11.49 13.46 -13.83
CA GLY A 239 -11.33 14.67 -14.63
C GLY A 239 -10.17 15.56 -14.18
N ARG A 240 -9.77 16.48 -15.07
CA ARG A 240 -8.55 17.28 -14.93
C ARG A 240 -8.51 18.14 -13.68
N GLU A 241 -9.61 18.82 -13.35
CA GLU A 241 -9.64 19.74 -12.21
C GLU A 241 -9.44 19.00 -10.88
N ASN A 242 -10.09 17.84 -10.74
CA ASN A 242 -9.92 16.98 -9.57
C ASN A 242 -8.51 16.38 -9.53
N TYR A 243 -7.94 15.97 -10.67
CA TYR A 243 -6.55 15.50 -10.70
C TYR A 243 -5.56 16.59 -10.25
N VAL A 244 -5.72 17.82 -10.74
CA VAL A 244 -4.91 18.97 -10.29
C VAL A 244 -5.12 19.26 -8.81
N TYR A 245 -6.35 19.14 -8.31
CA TYR A 245 -6.63 19.27 -6.89
C TYR A 245 -5.88 18.21 -6.07
N PHE A 246 -5.89 16.94 -6.50
CA PHE A 246 -5.14 15.85 -5.86
C PHE A 246 -3.64 16.15 -5.83
N LEU A 247 -3.05 16.48 -6.98
CA LEU A 247 -1.63 16.80 -7.09
C LEU A 247 -1.23 17.91 -6.12
N ARG A 248 -1.98 19.02 -6.08
CA ARG A 248 -1.62 20.20 -5.29
C ARG A 248 -1.86 20.04 -3.80
N ASN A 249 -2.99 19.45 -3.43
CA ASN A 249 -3.46 19.48 -2.04
C ASN A 249 -3.10 18.22 -1.26
N ILE A 250 -2.92 17.09 -1.94
CA ILE A 250 -2.71 15.78 -1.32
C ILE A 250 -1.30 15.27 -1.60
N ALA A 251 -0.94 15.10 -2.88
CA ALA A 251 0.42 14.67 -3.25
C ALA A 251 1.48 15.78 -3.08
N LEU A 252 1.04 17.02 -2.82
CA LEU A 252 1.88 18.21 -2.64
C LEU A 252 2.87 18.44 -3.81
N MET A 253 2.47 18.06 -5.02
CA MET A 253 3.21 18.25 -6.25
C MET A 253 2.80 19.55 -6.96
N PRO A 254 3.75 20.38 -7.42
CA PRO A 254 3.45 21.64 -8.08
C PRO A 254 3.14 21.51 -9.58
N TYR A 255 3.15 20.29 -10.12
CA TYR A 255 3.04 20.02 -11.55
C TYR A 255 1.59 19.91 -12.03
N LEU A 256 1.40 20.16 -13.32
CA LEU A 256 0.18 19.87 -14.06
C LEU A 256 0.25 18.46 -14.69
N PRO A 257 -0.91 17.84 -15.00
CA PRO A 257 -0.95 16.55 -15.68
C PRO A 257 -0.10 16.50 -16.95
N GLU A 258 -0.11 17.57 -17.74
CA GLU A 258 0.63 17.65 -19.00
C GLU A 258 2.15 17.68 -18.79
N GLU A 259 2.62 18.27 -17.69
CA GLU A 259 4.03 18.28 -17.32
C GLU A 259 4.47 16.88 -16.85
N LEU A 260 3.63 16.19 -16.07
CA LEU A 260 3.89 14.82 -15.65
C LEU A 260 3.90 13.85 -16.84
N LEU A 261 3.00 14.01 -17.82
CA LEU A 261 3.02 13.23 -19.07
C LEU A 261 4.33 13.43 -19.84
N LEU A 262 4.85 14.66 -19.91
CA LEU A 262 6.14 14.93 -20.55
C LEU A 262 7.31 14.28 -19.81
N MET A 263 7.30 14.33 -18.47
CA MET A 263 8.29 13.65 -17.63
C MET A 263 8.21 12.14 -17.80
N GLY A 264 7.00 11.56 -17.76
CA GLY A 264 6.77 10.14 -18.00
C GLY A 264 7.25 9.67 -19.37
N ASN A 265 7.04 10.47 -20.42
CA ASN A 265 7.56 10.17 -21.76
C ASN A 265 9.10 10.20 -21.80
N THR A 266 9.72 11.15 -21.09
CA THR A 266 11.18 11.22 -20.98
C THR A 266 11.74 9.98 -20.28
N GLU A 267 11.14 9.58 -19.17
CA GLU A 267 11.52 8.39 -18.42
C GLU A 267 11.23 7.09 -19.19
N TRP A 268 10.18 7.05 -20.00
CA TRP A 268 9.93 5.94 -20.92
C TRP A 268 11.07 5.78 -21.94
N ASN A 269 11.46 6.86 -22.61
CA ASN A 269 12.55 6.82 -23.58
C ASN A 269 13.88 6.40 -22.94
N ARG A 270 14.15 6.87 -21.72
CA ARG A 270 15.35 6.51 -20.95
C ARG A 270 15.35 5.03 -20.56
N SER A 271 14.27 4.56 -19.95
CA SER A 271 14.13 3.18 -19.49
C SER A 271 14.15 2.17 -20.65
N VAL A 272 13.53 2.48 -21.79
CA VAL A 272 13.63 1.67 -23.01
C VAL A 272 15.06 1.61 -23.52
N SER A 273 15.77 2.73 -23.56
CA SER A 273 17.17 2.76 -24.02
C SER A 273 18.06 1.89 -23.14
N PHE A 274 17.88 1.99 -21.81
CA PHE A 274 18.66 1.21 -20.85
C PHE A 274 18.35 -0.29 -20.93
N ASP A 275 17.07 -0.67 -20.99
CA ASP A 275 16.66 -2.07 -21.18
C ASP A 275 17.24 -2.67 -22.47
N VAL A 276 17.17 -1.94 -23.60
CA VAL A 276 17.72 -2.40 -24.88
C VAL A 276 19.24 -2.58 -24.80
N PHE A 277 19.98 -1.59 -24.26
CA PHE A 277 21.42 -1.69 -24.16
C PHE A 277 21.88 -2.83 -23.24
N GLU A 278 21.15 -3.04 -22.13
CA GLU A 278 21.45 -4.12 -21.19
C GLU A 278 21.18 -5.49 -21.81
N ARG A 279 20.05 -5.67 -22.51
CA ARG A 279 19.73 -6.92 -23.22
C ARG A 279 20.73 -7.25 -24.32
N GLU A 280 21.15 -6.26 -25.10
CA GLU A 280 22.17 -6.46 -26.15
C GLU A 280 23.53 -6.82 -25.56
N ARG A 281 23.93 -6.16 -24.47
CA ARG A 281 25.15 -6.50 -23.72
C ARG A 281 25.12 -7.95 -23.21
N ASN A 282 23.95 -8.40 -22.77
CA ASN A 282 23.74 -9.72 -22.18
C ASN A 282 23.32 -10.77 -23.21
N SER A 283 23.47 -10.48 -24.51
CA SER A 283 23.16 -11.41 -25.57
C SER A 283 23.99 -12.68 -25.43
N GLY A 284 23.32 -13.84 -25.38
CA GLY A 284 23.94 -15.15 -25.17
C GLY A 284 24.11 -15.58 -23.72
N ILE A 285 23.76 -14.72 -22.73
CA ILE A 285 23.69 -15.12 -21.32
C ILE A 285 22.37 -15.88 -21.07
N PRO A 286 22.39 -17.08 -20.45
CA PRO A 286 21.18 -17.82 -20.12
C PRO A 286 20.22 -17.03 -19.22
N GLU A 287 18.92 -17.27 -19.38
CA GLU A 287 17.90 -16.73 -18.46
C GLU A 287 18.08 -17.29 -17.05
N LEU A 288 17.69 -16.51 -16.04
CA LEU A 288 17.71 -16.93 -14.65
C LEU A 288 16.76 -18.11 -14.43
N PRO A 289 17.20 -19.18 -13.74
CA PRO A 289 16.34 -20.30 -13.43
C PRO A 289 15.22 -19.87 -12.47
N ILE A 290 14.12 -20.61 -12.48
CA ILE A 290 13.08 -20.48 -11.45
C ILE A 290 13.47 -21.41 -10.29
N PHE A 291 13.34 -20.95 -9.05
CA PHE A 291 13.56 -21.80 -7.87
C PHE A 291 12.71 -23.07 -7.93
N SER A 292 13.22 -24.19 -7.39
CA SER A 292 12.51 -25.48 -7.48
C SER A 292 11.34 -25.59 -6.49
N SER A 293 11.33 -24.76 -5.44
CA SER A 293 10.28 -24.71 -4.43
C SER A 293 10.33 -23.39 -3.67
N SER A 294 9.20 -23.02 -3.06
CA SER A 294 9.13 -21.84 -2.17
C SER A 294 10.07 -21.97 -0.96
N GLN A 295 10.37 -23.19 -0.51
CA GLN A 295 11.34 -23.43 0.58
C GLN A 295 12.76 -22.98 0.18
N GLU A 296 13.17 -23.30 -1.04
CA GLU A 296 14.47 -22.90 -1.59
C GLU A 296 14.52 -21.38 -1.80
N GLN A 297 13.46 -20.82 -2.38
CA GLN A 297 13.34 -19.38 -2.57
C GLN A 297 13.44 -18.62 -1.23
N ILE A 298 12.67 -19.01 -0.21
CA ILE A 298 12.68 -18.39 1.13
C ILE A 298 14.07 -18.45 1.77
N ALA A 299 14.76 -19.58 1.67
CA ALA A 299 16.11 -19.71 2.21
C ALA A 299 17.08 -18.74 1.52
N LYS A 300 17.00 -18.65 0.19
CA LYS A 300 17.86 -17.76 -0.59
C LYS A 300 17.52 -16.28 -0.41
N GLU A 301 16.25 -15.96 -0.24
CA GLU A 301 15.78 -14.60 0.08
C GLU A 301 16.37 -14.08 1.37
N LYS A 302 16.42 -14.92 2.41
CA LYS A 302 17.06 -14.56 3.67
C LYS A 302 18.55 -14.21 3.49
N GLU A 303 19.28 -15.05 2.75
CA GLU A 303 20.70 -14.78 2.46
C GLU A 303 20.88 -13.45 1.70
N PHE A 304 20.05 -13.21 0.67
CA PHE A 304 20.13 -11.99 -0.12
C PHE A 304 19.75 -10.73 0.66
N GLU A 305 18.80 -10.81 1.59
CA GLU A 305 18.45 -9.68 2.46
C GLU A 305 19.62 -9.28 3.37
N GLU A 306 20.30 -10.26 3.95
CA GLU A 306 21.51 -10.04 4.76
C GLU A 306 22.66 -9.46 3.92
N GLU A 307 22.85 -9.96 2.69
CA GLU A 307 23.84 -9.44 1.73
C GLU A 307 23.54 -7.99 1.32
N ILE A 308 22.28 -7.64 1.07
CA ILE A 308 21.86 -6.28 0.74
C ILE A 308 22.15 -5.32 1.90
N ARG A 309 21.81 -5.69 3.15
CA ARG A 309 22.13 -4.87 4.33
C ARG A 309 23.63 -4.62 4.45
N LYS A 310 24.42 -5.67 4.28
CA LYS A 310 25.88 -5.58 4.30
C LYS A 310 26.40 -4.67 3.19
N PHE A 311 25.86 -4.82 1.97
CA PHE A 311 26.22 -4.00 0.82
C PHE A 311 25.97 -2.51 1.07
N LEU A 312 24.83 -2.14 1.66
CA LEU A 312 24.49 -0.75 2.00
C LEU A 312 25.54 -0.10 2.91
N VAL A 313 26.02 -0.84 3.91
CA VAL A 313 27.02 -0.36 4.87
C VAL A 313 28.42 -0.34 4.25
N GLU A 314 28.83 -1.42 3.57
CA GLU A 314 30.17 -1.53 2.96
C GLU A 314 30.42 -0.51 1.85
N LYS A 315 29.36 -0.10 1.15
CA LYS A 315 29.42 0.92 0.09
C LYS A 315 29.20 2.34 0.58
N ASP A 316 29.05 2.56 1.90
CA ASP A 316 28.76 3.86 2.51
C ASP A 316 27.51 4.54 1.90
N ILE A 317 26.50 3.73 1.57
CA ILE A 317 25.23 4.21 0.99
C ILE A 317 24.29 4.63 2.13
N MET A 318 24.10 3.73 3.10
CA MET A 318 23.16 3.93 4.20
C MET A 318 23.47 2.99 5.36
N SER A 319 23.28 3.47 6.60
CA SER A 319 23.27 2.65 7.80
C SER A 319 21.87 2.08 8.07
N VAL A 320 21.79 0.80 8.39
CA VAL A 320 20.57 0.14 8.89
C VAL A 320 20.69 0.04 10.42
N PRO A 321 19.81 0.65 11.22
CA PRO A 321 19.92 0.58 12.68
C PRO A 321 19.75 -0.86 13.21
N ASP A 322 20.54 -1.24 14.21
CA ASP A 322 20.56 -2.61 14.77
C ASP A 322 19.21 -3.09 15.34
N TRP A 323 18.30 -2.16 15.67
CA TRP A 323 16.97 -2.48 16.18
C TRP A 323 15.95 -2.76 15.07
N VAL A 324 16.28 -2.48 13.80
CA VAL A 324 15.41 -2.78 12.66
C VAL A 324 15.55 -4.26 12.31
N ASN A 325 14.49 -5.01 12.55
CA ASN A 325 14.37 -6.45 12.22
C ASN A 325 14.40 -6.71 10.71
N HIS A 326 14.19 -7.96 10.28
CA HIS A 326 14.40 -8.38 8.90
C HIS A 326 13.12 -8.30 8.06
N TYR A 327 13.30 -8.16 6.75
CA TYR A 327 12.24 -8.45 5.79
C TYR A 327 12.39 -9.91 5.32
N ILE A 328 11.37 -10.74 5.56
CA ILE A 328 11.42 -12.18 5.32
C ILE A 328 10.22 -12.66 4.53
N ASN A 329 10.39 -13.78 3.83
CA ASN A 329 9.29 -14.39 3.10
C ASN A 329 8.74 -15.63 3.82
N LYS A 330 7.42 -15.83 3.70
CA LYS A 330 6.71 -17.00 4.23
C LYS A 330 5.81 -17.59 3.16
N LYS A 331 5.47 -18.88 3.29
CA LYS A 331 4.44 -19.48 2.43
C LYS A 331 3.07 -18.89 2.77
N ILE A 332 2.23 -18.68 1.76
CA ILE A 332 0.83 -18.29 1.95
C ILE A 332 0.10 -19.33 2.83
N PRO A 333 -0.38 -18.98 4.03
CA PRO A 333 -1.12 -19.88 4.91
C PRO A 333 -2.54 -20.17 4.40
N PRO A 334 -3.15 -21.31 4.78
CA PRO A 334 -4.49 -21.69 4.32
C PRO A 334 -5.61 -20.68 4.63
N HIS A 335 -5.53 -19.93 5.74
CA HIS A 335 -6.54 -18.93 6.09
C HIS A 335 -6.43 -17.64 5.26
N ILE A 336 -5.27 -17.38 4.64
CA ILE A 336 -5.01 -16.19 3.79
C ILE A 336 -5.23 -16.52 2.31
N GLU A 337 -4.87 -17.74 1.89
CA GLU A 337 -4.87 -18.20 0.49
C GLU A 337 -6.14 -17.79 -0.31
N PRO A 338 -7.37 -17.97 0.22
CA PRO A 338 -8.58 -17.63 -0.52
C PRO A 338 -8.78 -16.12 -0.77
N PHE A 339 -8.03 -15.25 -0.09
CA PHE A 339 -8.20 -13.80 -0.11
C PHE A 339 -6.93 -13.04 -0.53
N THR A 340 -5.99 -13.71 -1.18
CA THR A 340 -4.75 -13.09 -1.72
C THR A 340 -4.98 -11.98 -2.75
N ASN A 341 -6.18 -11.87 -3.33
CA ASN A 341 -6.57 -10.79 -4.23
C ASN A 341 -7.20 -9.57 -3.51
N MET A 342 -7.36 -9.61 -2.19
CA MET A 342 -7.93 -8.47 -1.43
C MET A 342 -6.93 -7.35 -1.17
N GLY A 343 -5.64 -7.58 -1.43
CA GLY A 343 -4.59 -6.60 -1.27
C GLY A 343 -3.20 -7.19 -1.48
N VAL A 344 -2.17 -6.35 -1.30
CA VAL A 344 -0.78 -6.79 -1.26
C VAL A 344 -0.61 -7.79 -0.11
N VAL A 345 0.00 -8.94 -0.37
CA VAL A 345 0.05 -10.06 0.59
C VAL A 345 1.26 -9.94 1.52
N ASP A 346 1.47 -8.75 2.04
CA ASP A 346 2.61 -8.38 2.88
C ASP A 346 2.11 -7.86 4.23
N ASP A 347 2.84 -8.16 5.31
CA ASP A 347 2.62 -7.65 6.66
C ASP A 347 3.93 -7.04 7.15
N LEU A 348 4.11 -5.75 6.87
CA LEU A 348 5.41 -5.08 7.04
C LEU A 348 5.67 -4.67 8.49
N THR A 349 4.85 -3.78 9.06
CA THR A 349 4.98 -3.34 10.46
C THR A 349 3.79 -2.43 10.84
N SER A 350 3.78 -1.92 12.06
CA SER A 350 2.82 -0.91 12.53
C SER A 350 3.38 -0.17 13.76
N GLU A 351 2.62 0.81 14.28
CA GLU A 351 3.04 1.62 15.43
C GLU A 351 3.39 0.77 16.68
N THR A 352 2.76 -0.39 16.85
CA THR A 352 2.98 -1.27 18.01
C THR A 352 3.87 -2.48 17.73
N ARG A 353 4.37 -2.65 16.50
CA ARG A 353 5.10 -3.85 16.05
C ARG A 353 6.44 -3.50 15.40
N LEU A 354 7.15 -2.54 15.98
CA LEU A 354 8.49 -2.14 15.55
C LEU A 354 9.55 -3.21 15.84
N ASP A 355 9.24 -4.15 16.75
CA ASP A 355 10.08 -5.25 17.18
C ASP A 355 9.77 -6.58 16.45
N GLU A 356 8.97 -6.54 15.39
CA GLU A 356 8.67 -7.68 14.51
C GLU A 356 9.40 -7.59 13.15
N ASP A 357 9.60 -8.74 12.50
CA ASP A 357 10.03 -8.81 11.09
C ASP A 357 8.91 -8.30 10.16
N GLY A 358 9.28 -7.74 9.01
CA GLY A 358 8.36 -7.55 7.90
C GLY A 358 8.21 -8.84 7.11
N VAL A 359 6.99 -9.21 6.73
CA VAL A 359 6.70 -10.48 6.05
C VAL A 359 6.07 -10.26 4.69
N SER A 360 6.59 -10.88 3.63
CA SER A 360 5.84 -11.11 2.38
C SER A 360 5.44 -12.57 2.24
N TYR A 361 4.18 -12.83 1.89
CA TYR A 361 3.71 -14.19 1.62
C TYR A 361 3.82 -14.54 0.14
N ILE A 362 4.55 -15.62 -0.16
CA ILE A 362 4.83 -16.05 -1.53
C ILE A 362 4.12 -17.35 -1.92
N PRO A 363 3.69 -17.50 -3.19
CA PRO A 363 3.21 -18.76 -3.74
C PRO A 363 4.38 -19.72 -4.05
N GLU A 364 4.06 -20.94 -4.49
CA GLU A 364 5.08 -21.81 -5.07
C GLU A 364 5.63 -21.22 -6.39
N PRO A 365 6.96 -21.26 -6.62
CA PRO A 365 7.58 -20.84 -7.87
C PRO A 365 6.97 -21.55 -9.08
N SER A 366 6.65 -20.78 -10.12
CA SER A 366 6.06 -21.31 -11.35
C SER A 366 6.27 -20.36 -12.51
N PRO A 367 6.43 -20.85 -13.75
CA PRO A 367 6.50 -19.99 -14.94
C PRO A 367 5.20 -19.21 -15.22
N ASN A 368 4.08 -19.58 -14.58
CA ASN A 368 2.78 -18.94 -14.76
C ASN A 368 2.48 -17.88 -13.69
N LEU A 369 3.48 -17.50 -12.88
CA LEU A 369 3.33 -16.43 -11.89
C LEU A 369 3.17 -15.07 -12.58
N SER A 370 2.49 -14.14 -11.89
CA SER A 370 2.33 -12.77 -12.34
C SER A 370 3.66 -12.04 -12.47
N TYR A 371 3.69 -10.95 -13.24
CA TYR A 371 4.88 -10.18 -13.60
C TYR A 371 5.93 -9.98 -12.48
N PHE A 372 5.52 -9.51 -11.29
CA PHE A 372 6.45 -9.31 -10.18
C PHE A 372 6.83 -10.63 -9.50
N ARG A 373 5.89 -11.58 -9.37
CA ARG A 373 6.13 -12.87 -8.71
C ARG A 373 7.04 -13.77 -9.54
N ILE A 374 6.96 -13.73 -10.87
CA ILE A 374 7.93 -14.46 -11.73
C ILE A 374 9.33 -13.85 -11.65
N ALA A 375 9.45 -12.53 -11.47
CA ALA A 375 10.73 -11.90 -11.24
C ALA A 375 11.35 -12.39 -9.92
N THR A 376 10.60 -12.39 -8.81
CA THR A 376 11.10 -12.90 -7.53
C THR A 376 11.46 -14.37 -7.54
N ALA A 377 10.70 -15.17 -8.30
CA ALA A 377 10.95 -16.60 -8.44
C ALA A 377 12.23 -16.89 -9.25
N ARG A 378 12.82 -15.89 -9.91
CA ARG A 378 14.11 -15.96 -10.62
C ARG A 378 15.24 -15.32 -9.84
N ASP A 379 15.00 -14.13 -9.31
CA ASP A 379 15.89 -13.42 -8.41
C ASP A 379 15.05 -12.51 -7.51
N PRO A 380 15.06 -12.71 -6.19
CA PRO A 380 14.22 -11.95 -5.29
C PRO A 380 14.80 -10.56 -4.95
N ARG A 381 16.09 -10.31 -5.21
CA ARG A 381 16.76 -9.06 -4.82
C ARG A 381 16.02 -7.79 -5.28
N PRO A 382 15.48 -7.70 -6.52
CA PRO A 382 14.68 -6.55 -6.95
C PRO A 382 13.49 -6.21 -6.04
N ILE A 383 12.81 -7.22 -5.50
CA ILE A 383 11.67 -7.00 -4.59
C ILE A 383 12.14 -6.87 -3.14
N ILE A 384 13.23 -7.51 -2.72
CA ILE A 384 13.82 -7.28 -1.40
C ILE A 384 14.21 -5.80 -1.22
N ILE A 385 14.81 -5.18 -2.24
CA ILE A 385 15.17 -3.75 -2.13
C ILE A 385 13.97 -2.82 -2.22
N HIS A 386 12.90 -3.22 -2.93
CA HIS A 386 11.67 -2.42 -3.08
C HIS A 386 10.75 -2.52 -1.86
N GLU A 387 10.44 -3.73 -1.40
CA GLU A 387 9.51 -3.99 -0.29
C GLU A 387 10.22 -4.06 1.06
N GLY A 388 11.48 -4.49 1.08
CA GLY A 388 12.25 -4.74 2.30
C GLY A 388 13.15 -3.58 2.70
N VAL A 389 14.46 -3.83 2.67
CA VAL A 389 15.49 -2.84 3.03
C VAL A 389 16.34 -2.50 1.81
N PRO A 390 16.48 -1.21 1.43
CA PRO A 390 16.03 0.00 2.15
C PRO A 390 14.66 0.55 1.71
N GLY A 391 13.80 -0.29 1.11
CA GLY A 391 12.48 0.08 0.58
C GLY A 391 11.35 0.22 1.62
N HIS A 392 10.16 -0.29 1.30
CA HIS A 392 8.92 -0.05 2.05
C HIS A 392 9.00 -0.41 3.53
N TYR A 393 9.41 -1.62 3.89
CA TYR A 393 9.55 -2.06 5.28
C TYR A 393 10.47 -1.12 6.04
N PHE A 394 11.65 -0.82 5.49
CA PHE A 394 12.60 0.09 6.13
C PHE A 394 12.02 1.49 6.32
N GLN A 395 11.37 2.03 5.29
CA GLN A 395 10.72 3.33 5.33
C GLN A 395 9.61 3.38 6.40
N MET A 396 8.77 2.36 6.45
CA MET A 396 7.65 2.26 7.40
C MET A 396 8.13 2.15 8.83
N VAL A 397 9.13 1.29 9.10
CA VAL A 397 9.72 1.13 10.44
C VAL A 397 10.27 2.46 10.96
N LEU A 398 11.01 3.20 10.12
CA LEU A 398 11.52 4.52 10.50
C LEU A 398 10.42 5.57 10.67
N SER A 399 9.36 5.50 9.84
CA SER A 399 8.21 6.40 9.93
C SER A 399 7.45 6.18 11.23
N TRP A 400 7.14 4.92 11.58
CA TRP A 400 6.47 4.56 12.84
C TRP A 400 7.30 4.90 14.08
N ALA A 401 8.63 4.78 14.01
CA ALA A 401 9.54 5.19 15.07
C ALA A 401 9.68 6.72 15.23
N ASN A 402 9.15 7.52 14.31
CA ASN A 402 9.31 8.97 14.34
C ASN A 402 8.65 9.58 15.59
N PRO A 403 9.36 10.44 16.36
CA PRO A 403 8.80 11.04 17.57
C PRO A 403 7.70 12.08 17.29
N ASN A 404 7.64 12.65 16.09
CA ASN A 404 6.59 13.60 15.72
C ASN A 404 5.35 12.82 15.23
N PRO A 405 4.20 12.88 15.94
CA PRO A 405 3.03 12.07 15.61
C PRO A 405 2.40 12.40 14.26
N ILE A 406 2.64 13.62 13.72
CA ILE A 406 2.19 14.03 12.39
C ILE A 406 3.02 13.31 11.33
N ARG A 407 4.35 13.35 11.46
CA ARG A 407 5.28 12.72 10.51
C ARG A 407 5.20 11.20 10.58
N ARG A 408 4.94 10.67 11.78
CA ARG A 408 4.71 9.24 12.02
C ARG A 408 3.57 8.68 11.19
N ARG A 409 2.50 9.47 10.98
CA ARG A 409 1.24 9.04 10.35
C ARG A 409 1.00 9.68 8.99
N PHE A 410 1.94 10.48 8.51
CA PHE A 410 1.81 11.05 7.18
C PHE A 410 1.99 9.94 6.15
N PHE A 411 1.08 9.89 5.19
CA PHE A 411 1.16 9.01 4.04
C PHE A 411 0.78 9.79 2.79
N ASP A 412 1.60 9.61 1.75
CA ASP A 412 1.19 9.77 0.36
C ASP A 412 1.93 8.75 -0.51
N SER A 413 1.29 8.27 -1.57
CA SER A 413 1.87 7.25 -2.46
C SER A 413 3.12 7.78 -3.17
N GLY A 414 3.17 9.07 -3.54
CA GLY A 414 4.31 9.67 -4.24
C GLY A 414 5.66 9.46 -3.54
N PRO A 415 5.85 9.93 -2.28
CA PRO A 415 7.09 9.70 -1.56
C PRO A 415 7.34 8.22 -1.21
N ASN A 416 6.30 7.44 -0.88
CA ASN A 416 6.49 6.04 -0.44
C ASN A 416 6.94 5.13 -1.60
N GLU A 417 6.15 5.09 -2.68
CA GLU A 417 6.50 4.34 -3.90
C GLU A 417 7.74 4.94 -4.58
N GLY A 418 7.90 6.26 -4.51
CA GLY A 418 9.04 6.96 -5.08
C GLY A 418 10.36 6.60 -4.40
N ILE A 419 10.38 6.40 -3.08
CA ILE A 419 11.58 5.95 -2.36
C ILE A 419 11.91 4.50 -2.72
N ALA A 420 10.93 3.59 -2.69
CA ALA A 420 11.12 2.20 -3.07
C ALA A 420 11.60 2.05 -4.53
N PHE A 421 11.04 2.84 -5.45
CA PHE A 421 11.48 2.86 -6.84
C PHE A 421 12.86 3.52 -7.03
N TYR A 422 13.18 4.58 -6.27
CA TYR A 422 14.50 5.21 -6.29
C TYR A 422 15.61 4.23 -5.90
N VAL A 423 15.40 3.41 -4.87
CA VAL A 423 16.42 2.49 -4.38
C VAL A 423 16.72 1.36 -5.37
N GLU A 424 15.75 0.98 -6.21
CA GLU A 424 15.96 0.00 -7.30
C GLU A 424 17.08 0.45 -8.25
N GLU A 425 16.95 1.65 -8.84
CA GLU A 425 17.95 2.18 -9.76
C GLU A 425 19.24 2.56 -9.03
N LEU A 426 19.14 3.12 -7.82
CA LEU A 426 20.32 3.46 -7.01
C LEU A 426 21.23 2.24 -6.84
N LEU A 427 20.71 1.14 -6.31
CA LEU A 427 21.52 -0.04 -5.98
C LEU A 427 22.00 -0.77 -7.24
N LEU A 428 21.25 -0.68 -8.33
CA LEU A 428 21.73 -1.07 -9.66
C LEU A 428 23.00 -0.31 -10.05
N GLN A 429 23.02 1.02 -9.90
CA GLN A 429 24.20 1.84 -10.25
C GLN A 429 25.38 1.66 -9.28
N TYR A 430 25.13 1.34 -8.01
CA TYR A 430 26.18 1.01 -7.05
C TYR A 430 26.81 -0.39 -7.26
N GLY A 431 26.22 -1.19 -8.16
CA GLY A 431 26.75 -2.49 -8.57
C GLY A 431 26.26 -3.66 -7.73
N LEU A 432 25.06 -3.57 -7.12
CA LEU A 432 24.46 -4.68 -6.37
C LEU A 432 24.25 -5.94 -7.25
N PHE A 433 24.04 -5.74 -8.56
CA PHE A 433 23.70 -6.79 -9.52
C PHE A 433 24.81 -7.11 -10.53
N GLU A 434 26.07 -6.75 -10.25
CA GLU A 434 27.18 -7.03 -11.17
C GLU A 434 27.44 -8.53 -11.36
N ASP A 435 27.04 -9.35 -10.39
CA ASP A 435 27.10 -10.81 -10.44
C ASP A 435 25.91 -11.43 -11.18
N SER A 436 24.86 -10.66 -11.48
CA SER A 436 23.66 -11.13 -12.19
C SER A 436 23.21 -10.15 -13.27
N PRO A 437 23.82 -10.22 -14.47
CA PRO A 437 23.46 -9.35 -15.59
C PRO A 437 21.97 -9.42 -15.95
N LYS A 438 21.35 -10.60 -15.84
CA LYS A 438 19.92 -10.80 -16.11
C LYS A 438 19.00 -10.13 -15.10
N THR A 439 19.44 -9.91 -13.87
CA THR A 439 18.66 -9.15 -12.88
C THR A 439 18.63 -7.66 -13.22
N ARG A 440 19.68 -7.14 -13.86
CA ARG A 440 19.72 -5.76 -14.37
C ARG A 440 18.63 -5.53 -15.42
N GLU A 441 18.39 -6.51 -16.31
CA GLU A 441 17.27 -6.47 -17.26
C GLU A 441 15.90 -6.44 -16.57
N ILE A 442 15.75 -7.16 -15.44
CA ILE A 442 14.52 -7.13 -14.63
C ILE A 442 14.27 -5.71 -14.08
N ILE A 443 15.28 -5.06 -13.51
CA ILE A 443 15.17 -3.68 -12.98
C ILE A 443 14.79 -2.69 -14.08
N TYR A 444 15.38 -2.78 -15.28
CA TYR A 444 14.97 -1.89 -16.37
C TYR A 444 13.57 -2.18 -16.91
N SER A 445 13.15 -3.46 -16.93
CA SER A 445 11.76 -3.83 -17.23
C SER A 445 10.79 -3.20 -16.22
N PHE A 446 11.14 -3.25 -14.93
CA PHE A 446 10.43 -2.61 -13.83
C PHE A 446 10.32 -1.10 -14.04
N MET A 447 11.42 -0.43 -14.40
CA MET A 447 11.42 1.01 -14.71
C MET A 447 10.52 1.35 -15.90
N ARG A 448 10.55 0.55 -16.97
CA ARG A 448 9.66 0.74 -18.13
C ARG A 448 8.20 0.68 -17.73
N LEU A 449 7.81 -0.27 -16.88
CA LEU A 449 6.44 -0.36 -16.37
C LEU A 449 6.05 0.90 -15.57
N ARG A 450 6.88 1.34 -14.62
CA ARG A 450 6.58 2.55 -13.82
C ARG A 450 6.50 3.80 -14.71
N ALA A 451 7.35 3.95 -15.70
CA ALA A 451 7.30 5.07 -16.65
C ALA A 451 6.01 5.05 -17.50
N LEU A 452 5.61 3.87 -17.99
CA LEU A 452 4.39 3.70 -18.76
C LEU A 452 3.12 3.99 -17.95
N ARG A 453 3.12 3.62 -16.66
CA ARG A 453 2.00 3.89 -15.75
C ARG A 453 1.67 5.37 -15.62
N VAL A 454 2.64 6.28 -15.76
CA VAL A 454 2.38 7.73 -15.74
C VAL A 454 1.43 8.15 -16.87
N ASP A 455 1.68 7.64 -18.09
CA ASP A 455 0.81 7.92 -19.24
C ASP A 455 -0.58 7.32 -19.03
N VAL A 456 -0.63 6.05 -18.61
CA VAL A 456 -1.89 5.32 -18.46
C VAL A 456 -2.76 5.90 -17.35
N ASP A 457 -2.21 6.14 -16.15
CA ASP A 457 -2.96 6.65 -15.00
C ASP A 457 -3.53 8.04 -15.28
N ILE A 458 -2.71 8.96 -15.80
CA ILE A 458 -3.17 10.31 -16.13
C ILE A 458 -4.25 10.25 -17.20
N ASN A 459 -4.04 9.51 -18.29
CA ASN A 459 -5.04 9.46 -19.36
C ASN A 459 -6.34 8.76 -18.93
N LEU A 460 -6.30 7.76 -18.04
CA LEU A 460 -7.50 7.19 -17.42
C LEU A 460 -8.21 8.22 -16.52
N ALA A 461 -7.47 8.89 -15.66
CA ALA A 461 -8.02 9.87 -14.73
C ALA A 461 -8.63 11.08 -15.43
N LEU A 462 -8.10 11.46 -16.60
CA LEU A 462 -8.64 12.52 -17.46
C LEU A 462 -9.77 12.06 -18.38
N GLY A 463 -10.00 10.75 -18.51
CA GLY A 463 -11.00 10.18 -19.41
C GLY A 463 -10.59 10.12 -20.88
N ASN A 464 -9.29 10.19 -21.15
CA ASN A 464 -8.72 10.03 -22.50
C ASN A 464 -8.63 8.54 -22.90
N TYR A 465 -8.51 7.64 -21.93
CA TYR A 465 -8.49 6.18 -22.13
C TYR A 465 -9.76 5.51 -21.57
N SER A 466 -10.18 4.43 -22.23
CA SER A 466 -11.03 3.42 -21.60
C SER A 466 -10.16 2.48 -20.75
N ILE A 467 -10.75 1.78 -19.78
CA ILE A 467 -10.03 0.82 -18.93
C ILE A 467 -9.48 -0.34 -19.78
N GLU A 468 -10.26 -0.83 -20.75
CA GLU A 468 -9.85 -1.90 -21.65
C GLU A 468 -8.67 -1.48 -22.54
N ASP A 469 -8.73 -0.28 -23.13
CA ASP A 469 -7.63 0.24 -23.95
C ASP A 469 -6.35 0.43 -23.12
N ALA A 470 -6.48 0.90 -21.88
CA ALA A 470 -5.35 1.07 -20.96
C ALA A 470 -4.69 -0.27 -20.62
N GLY A 471 -5.46 -1.29 -20.24
CA GLY A 471 -4.91 -2.62 -19.91
C GLY A 471 -4.25 -3.28 -21.12
N HIS A 472 -4.88 -3.18 -22.30
CA HIS A 472 -4.26 -3.65 -23.54
C HIS A 472 -2.98 -2.89 -23.90
N TYR A 473 -2.95 -1.57 -23.67
CA TYR A 473 -1.76 -0.76 -23.91
C TYR A 473 -0.62 -1.15 -22.96
N LEU A 474 -0.90 -1.37 -21.68
CA LEU A 474 0.07 -1.85 -20.69
C LEU A 474 0.65 -3.22 -21.10
N ALA A 475 -0.20 -4.22 -21.26
CA ALA A 475 0.19 -5.61 -21.55
C ALA A 475 0.97 -5.75 -22.88
N LYS A 476 0.65 -4.92 -23.87
CA LYS A 476 1.35 -4.92 -25.17
C LYS A 476 2.72 -4.23 -25.10
N THR A 477 2.82 -3.13 -24.36
CA THR A 477 3.98 -2.23 -24.43
C THR A 477 5.08 -2.67 -23.48
N VAL A 478 4.71 -3.21 -22.32
CA VAL A 478 5.62 -3.95 -21.42
C VAL A 478 5.07 -5.36 -21.30
N PRO A 479 5.77 -6.41 -21.77
CA PRO A 479 5.25 -7.78 -21.77
C PRO A 479 4.99 -8.28 -20.35
N MET A 480 3.74 -8.15 -19.90
CA MET A 480 3.22 -8.64 -18.63
C MET A 480 1.90 -9.39 -18.88
N ASP A 481 1.44 -10.14 -17.89
CA ASP A 481 0.13 -10.76 -17.94
C ASP A 481 -0.99 -9.71 -17.86
N LEU A 482 -2.12 -9.98 -18.53
CA LEU A 482 -3.27 -9.07 -18.60
C LEU A 482 -3.98 -8.88 -17.25
N ALA A 483 -3.74 -9.74 -16.26
CA ALA A 483 -4.27 -9.51 -14.92
C ALA A 483 -3.47 -8.43 -14.18
N THR A 484 -2.17 -8.30 -14.47
CA THR A 484 -1.29 -7.27 -13.92
C THR A 484 -1.42 -5.92 -14.64
N GLY A 485 -1.61 -5.93 -15.96
CA GLY A 485 -1.74 -4.73 -16.80
C GLY A 485 -3.19 -4.34 -17.02
#